data_AF-A0A9D6YXN9-F1
#
_entry.id   AF-A0A9D6YXN9-F1
#
_cell.length_a   1.000
_cell.length_b   1.000
_cell.length_c   1.000
_cell.angle_alpha   90.00
_cell.angle_beta   90.00
_cell.angle_gamma   90.00
#
_symmetry.space_group_name_H-M   'P 1'
#
loop_
_entity.id
_entity.type
_entity.pdbx_description
1 polymer ?
#
loop_
_entity_poly.entity_id
_entity_poly.type
_entity_poly.pdbx_seq_one_letter_code
_entity_poly.pdbx_strand_id
1 'polypeptide(L)'
;MKFADWLNQTSRKNNSLLCVGLDTDIRQIPRKFLKSNDPVFLFNREIVKTTRNFVCAYKPNMAFYEAQGPAGLKTLIKTIDLIHAAGLPVILDGKRGDIGNSSAAYARSIFEVFKADAATVSPYMGHDSVQPF
;
A
#
# COMPACT_ATOMS: atom_id res chain seq x y z
N MET A 1 15.52 2.67 -7.58
CA MET A 1 14.91 3.73 -8.42
C MET A 1 14.13 4.63 -7.48
N LYS A 2 14.10 5.96 -7.67
CA LYS A 2 13.26 6.84 -6.83
C LYS A 2 11.78 6.64 -7.19
N PHE A 3 10.89 6.78 -6.22
CA PHE A 3 9.44 6.60 -6.42
C PHE A 3 8.88 7.46 -7.56
N ALA A 4 9.23 8.75 -7.61
CA ALA A 4 8.73 9.67 -8.63
C ALA A 4 9.10 9.22 -10.06
N ASP A 5 10.33 8.70 -10.25
CA ASP A 5 10.78 8.19 -11.55
C ASP A 5 10.01 6.93 -11.94
N TRP A 6 9.81 6.02 -10.98
CA TRP A 6 9.07 4.78 -11.21
C TRP A 6 7.60 5.05 -11.54
N LEU A 7 6.95 5.96 -10.80
CA LEU A 7 5.57 6.36 -11.05
C LEU A 7 5.40 6.99 -12.44
N ASN A 8 6.33 7.86 -12.84
CA ASN A 8 6.34 8.46 -14.18
C ASN A 8 6.53 7.40 -15.26
N GLN A 9 7.40 6.41 -15.02
CA GLN A 9 7.64 5.31 -15.96
C GLN A 9 6.39 4.45 -16.13
N THR A 10 5.74 4.04 -15.04
CA THR A 10 4.54 3.17 -15.09
C THR A 10 3.35 3.92 -15.66
N SER A 11 3.20 5.21 -15.34
CA SER A 11 2.18 6.07 -15.92
C SER A 11 2.30 6.16 -17.44
N ARG A 12 3.50 6.40 -17.96
CA ARG A 12 3.76 6.45 -19.42
C ARG A 12 3.56 5.08 -20.07
N LYS A 13 4.09 4.03 -19.45
CA LYS A 13 3.99 2.64 -19.96
C LYS A 13 2.53 2.20 -20.13
N ASN A 14 1.69 2.51 -19.15
CA ASN A 14 0.29 2.10 -19.13
C ASN A 14 -0.66 3.18 -19.66
N ASN A 15 -0.12 4.33 -20.12
CA ASN A 15 -0.87 5.53 -20.50
C ASN A 15 -1.99 5.87 -19.51
N SER A 16 -1.65 5.92 -18.22
CA SER A 16 -2.62 6.02 -17.14
C SER A 16 -2.10 6.83 -15.96
N LEU A 17 -2.99 7.60 -15.34
CA LEU A 17 -2.78 8.26 -14.04
C LEU A 17 -3.58 7.58 -12.92
N LEU A 18 -4.23 6.45 -13.23
CA LEU A 18 -5.09 5.75 -12.29
C LEU A 18 -4.25 5.08 -11.19
N CYS A 19 -4.57 5.42 -9.94
CA CYS A 19 -4.10 4.70 -8.76
C CYS A 19 -5.27 3.91 -8.16
N VAL A 20 -5.12 2.60 -8.04
CA VAL A 20 -6.18 1.75 -7.46
C VAL A 20 -5.97 1.62 -5.95
N GLY A 21 -7.01 1.96 -5.18
CA GLY A 21 -7.06 1.72 -3.75
C GLY A 21 -7.31 0.24 -3.44
N LEU A 22 -6.59 -0.32 -2.48
CA LEU A 22 -6.79 -1.69 -1.99
C LEU A 22 -7.28 -1.67 -0.54
N ASP A 23 -8.45 -1.05 -0.37
CA ASP A 23 -9.11 -0.76 0.90
C ASP A 23 -10.08 -1.91 1.24
N THR A 24 -9.53 -3.11 1.32
CA THR A 24 -10.31 -4.35 1.26
C THR A 24 -10.92 -4.71 2.61
N ASP A 25 -12.22 -4.46 2.74
CA ASP A 25 -13.05 -4.95 3.85
C ASP A 25 -13.51 -6.39 3.58
N ILE A 26 -13.09 -7.34 4.42
CA ILE A 26 -13.46 -8.76 4.32
C ILE A 26 -14.99 -8.99 4.32
N ARG A 27 -15.77 -8.05 4.87
CA ARG A 27 -17.25 -8.13 4.89
C ARG A 27 -17.87 -7.79 3.53
N GLN A 28 -17.12 -7.16 2.64
CA GLN A 28 -17.58 -6.67 1.34
C GLN A 28 -17.01 -7.45 0.15
N ILE A 29 -16.10 -8.40 0.37
CA ILE A 29 -15.54 -9.20 -0.72
C ILE A 29 -16.51 -10.31 -1.16
N PRO A 30 -16.47 -10.74 -2.44
CA PRO A 30 -17.33 -11.81 -2.94
C PRO A 30 -17.17 -13.12 -2.17
N ARG A 31 -18.29 -13.80 -1.87
CA ARG A 31 -18.33 -15.05 -1.07
C ARG A 31 -17.37 -16.13 -1.54
N LYS A 32 -17.06 -16.18 -2.84
CA LYS A 32 -16.12 -17.17 -3.41
C LYS A 32 -14.72 -17.10 -2.82
N PHE A 33 -14.29 -15.93 -2.31
CA PHE A 33 -12.97 -15.75 -1.69
C PHE A 33 -12.93 -16.13 -0.21
N LEU A 34 -14.08 -16.12 0.48
CA LEU A 34 -14.16 -16.33 1.94
C LEU A 34 -13.74 -17.73 2.41
N LYS A 35 -13.66 -18.70 1.50
CA LYS A 35 -13.21 -20.07 1.80
C LYS A 35 -11.68 -20.20 1.91
N SER A 36 -10.94 -19.15 1.59
CA SER A 36 -9.47 -19.12 1.67
C SER A 36 -8.99 -18.88 3.10
N ASN A 37 -7.77 -19.34 3.41
CA ASN A 37 -7.06 -18.98 4.65
C ASN A 37 -6.66 -17.49 4.68
N ASP A 38 -6.61 -16.83 3.52
CA ASP A 38 -6.32 -15.40 3.39
C ASP A 38 -7.23 -14.80 2.29
N PRO A 39 -8.54 -14.59 2.60
CA PRO A 39 -9.53 -14.13 1.62
C PRO A 39 -9.19 -12.76 1.01
N VAL A 40 -8.67 -11.86 1.86
CA VAL A 40 -8.30 -10.50 1.47
C VAL A 40 -7.14 -10.52 0.49
N PHE A 41 -6.08 -11.31 0.75
CA PHE A 41 -4.98 -11.45 -0.19
C PHE A 41 -5.44 -12.01 -1.55
N LEU A 42 -6.26 -13.06 -1.56
CA LEU A 42 -6.74 -13.62 -2.83
C LEU A 42 -7.58 -12.63 -3.63
N PHE A 43 -8.43 -11.85 -2.95
CA PHE A 43 -9.22 -10.83 -3.61
C PHE A 43 -8.33 -9.71 -4.19
N ASN A 44 -7.40 -9.19 -3.38
CA ASN A 44 -6.40 -8.21 -3.84
C ASN A 44 -5.62 -8.73 -5.03
N ARG A 45 -5.25 -10.02 -5.02
CA ARG A 45 -4.51 -10.65 -6.11
C ARG A 45 -5.27 -10.64 -7.43
N GLU A 46 -6.57 -10.96 -7.40
CA GLU A 46 -7.38 -10.90 -8.62
C GLU A 46 -7.59 -9.46 -9.13
N ILE A 47 -7.69 -8.48 -8.22
CA ILE A 47 -7.70 -7.05 -8.59
C ILE A 47 -6.40 -6.70 -9.28
N VAL A 48 -5.25 -6.96 -8.65
CA VAL A 48 -3.93 -6.61 -9.20
C VAL A 48 -3.69 -7.28 -10.54
N LYS A 49 -3.97 -8.59 -10.63
CA LYS A 49 -3.83 -9.37 -11.87
C LYS A 49 -4.61 -8.75 -13.03
N THR A 50 -5.85 -8.33 -12.78
CA THR A 50 -6.76 -7.81 -13.80
C THR A 50 -6.47 -6.36 -14.15
N THR A 51 -5.96 -5.57 -13.20
CA THR A 51 -5.85 -4.10 -13.35
C THR A 51 -4.43 -3.58 -13.59
N ARG A 52 -3.37 -4.38 -13.37
CA ARG A 52 -1.96 -3.94 -13.46
C ARG A 52 -1.53 -3.26 -14.77
N ASN A 53 -2.21 -3.52 -15.89
CA ASN A 53 -1.88 -2.92 -17.19
C ASN A 53 -2.59 -1.57 -17.42
N PHE A 54 -3.45 -1.14 -16.50
CA PHE A 54 -4.29 0.06 -16.63
C PHE A 54 -4.02 1.10 -15.54
N VAL A 55 -3.07 0.84 -14.64
CA VAL A 55 -2.80 1.68 -13.45
C VAL A 55 -1.34 2.10 -13.39
N CYS A 56 -1.04 3.22 -12.75
CA CYS A 56 0.35 3.63 -12.51
C CYS A 56 0.87 3.21 -11.12
N ALA A 57 -0.02 2.97 -10.15
CA ALA A 57 0.31 2.58 -8.79
C ALA A 57 -0.87 1.91 -8.09
N TYR A 58 -0.60 1.28 -6.94
CA TYR A 58 -1.62 0.87 -5.99
C TYR A 58 -1.45 1.59 -4.66
N LYS A 59 -2.57 1.80 -3.97
CA LYS A 59 -2.58 2.45 -2.66
C LYS A 59 -3.37 1.64 -1.62
N PRO A 60 -2.75 0.65 -0.95
CA PRO A 60 -3.35 0.01 0.20
C PRO A 60 -3.53 1.00 1.35
N ASN A 61 -4.72 1.04 1.95
CA ASN A 61 -4.97 1.79 3.19
C ASN A 61 -4.78 0.89 4.41
N MET A 62 -3.81 1.24 5.25
CA MET A 62 -3.33 0.40 6.35
C MET A 62 -4.44 0.05 7.36
N ALA A 63 -5.42 0.94 7.56
CA ALA A 63 -6.49 0.75 8.54
C ALA A 63 -7.32 -0.53 8.27
N PHE A 64 -7.55 -0.89 7.00
CA PHE A 64 -8.31 -2.09 6.63
C PHE A 64 -7.56 -3.39 6.94
N TYR A 65 -6.23 -3.34 6.95
CA TYR A 65 -5.37 -4.47 7.29
C TYR A 65 -5.15 -4.55 8.81
N GLU A 66 -4.94 -3.41 9.48
CA GLU A 66 -4.84 -3.32 10.94
C GLU A 66 -6.09 -3.84 11.64
N ALA A 67 -7.28 -3.57 11.10
CA ALA A 67 -8.55 -4.06 11.64
C ALA A 67 -8.67 -5.60 11.67
N GLN A 68 -7.80 -6.31 10.93
CA GLN A 68 -7.71 -7.78 10.92
C GLN A 68 -6.57 -8.31 11.81
N GLY A 69 -5.96 -7.45 12.62
CA GLY A 69 -4.89 -7.79 13.55
C GLY A 69 -3.61 -8.26 12.85
N PRO A 70 -2.77 -9.07 13.53
CA PRO A 70 -1.48 -9.53 12.99
C PRO A 70 -1.59 -10.28 11.66
N ALA A 71 -2.71 -10.98 11.41
CA ALA A 71 -2.95 -11.66 10.15
C ALA A 71 -3.10 -10.66 9.00
N GLY A 72 -3.84 -9.57 9.21
CA GLY A 72 -4.00 -8.50 8.22
C GLY A 72 -2.68 -7.80 7.88
N LEU A 73 -1.80 -7.58 8.87
CA LEU A 73 -0.47 -7.03 8.61
C LEU A 73 0.40 -7.96 7.75
N LYS A 74 0.31 -9.28 7.96
CA LYS A 74 0.95 -10.26 7.07
C LYS A 74 0.36 -10.22 5.66
N THR A 75 -0.96 -10.07 5.55
CA THR A 75 -1.65 -9.91 4.26
C THR A 75 -1.23 -8.62 3.54
N LEU A 76 -0.99 -7.53 4.27
CA LEU A 76 -0.46 -6.28 3.72
C LEU A 76 0.92 -6.51 3.09
N ILE A 77 1.86 -7.13 3.82
CA ILE A 77 3.20 -7.44 3.31
C ILE A 77 3.10 -8.25 2.00
N LYS A 78 2.32 -9.34 1.99
CA LYS A 78 2.11 -10.16 0.78
C LYS A 78 1.51 -9.36 -0.37
N THR A 79 0.59 -8.43 -0.07
CA THR A 79 -0.06 -7.58 -1.09
C THR A 79 0.96 -6.62 -1.70
N ILE A 80 1.85 -6.02 -0.91
CA ILE A 80 2.93 -5.16 -1.40
C ILE A 80 3.91 -5.96 -2.27
N ASP A 81 4.37 -7.11 -1.79
CA ASP A 81 5.27 -8.00 -2.55
C ASP A 81 4.66 -8.40 -3.91
N LEU A 82 3.35 -8.68 -3.94
CA LEU A 82 2.62 -8.99 -5.17
C LEU A 82 2.62 -7.80 -6.15
N ILE A 83 2.41 -6.59 -5.67
CA ILE A 83 2.36 -5.38 -6.50
C ILE A 83 3.75 -5.09 -7.09
N HIS A 84 4.80 -5.25 -6.29
CA HIS A 84 6.18 -5.15 -6.76
C HIS A 84 6.51 -6.20 -7.81
N ALA A 85 6.06 -7.45 -7.62
CA ALA A 85 6.20 -8.51 -8.63
C ALA A 85 5.44 -8.19 -9.93
N ALA A 86 4.39 -7.36 -9.87
CA ALA A 86 3.70 -6.83 -11.05
C ALA A 86 4.41 -5.63 -11.70
N GLY A 87 5.51 -5.14 -11.11
CA GLY A 87 6.33 -4.05 -11.64
C GLY A 87 5.75 -2.65 -11.39
N LEU A 88 4.96 -2.47 -10.33
CA LEU A 88 4.27 -1.23 -10.02
C LEU A 88 4.68 -0.72 -8.62
N PRO A 89 4.73 0.61 -8.40
CA PRO A 89 5.00 1.19 -7.10
C PRO A 89 3.78 1.15 -6.17
N VAL A 90 4.05 1.16 -4.87
CA VAL A 90 3.06 1.18 -3.79
C VAL A 90 3.12 2.49 -3.01
N ILE A 91 1.96 3.11 -2.84
CA ILE A 91 1.76 4.22 -1.89
C ILE A 91 1.06 3.64 -0.67
N LEU A 92 1.71 3.60 0.50
CA LEU A 92 1.06 3.12 1.70
C LEU A 92 0.30 4.26 2.39
N ASP A 93 -1.02 4.14 2.40
CA ASP A 93 -1.90 5.13 3.01
C ASP A 93 -2.07 4.84 4.51
N GLY A 94 -1.18 5.39 5.32
CA GLY A 94 -1.16 5.25 6.78
C GLY A 94 -1.42 6.55 7.56
N LYS A 95 -1.44 7.69 6.86
CA LYS A 95 -1.61 9.07 7.40
C LYS A 95 -0.84 9.33 8.70
N ARG A 96 0.38 8.79 8.82
CA ARG A 96 1.18 8.88 10.04
C ARG A 96 1.67 10.31 10.24
N GLY A 97 1.70 10.75 11.49
CA GLY A 97 2.19 12.07 11.87
C GLY A 97 2.45 12.07 13.37
N ASP A 98 3.72 12.16 13.74
CA ASP A 98 4.21 12.19 15.11
C ASP A 98 5.52 13.02 15.12
N ILE A 99 6.22 13.14 16.24
CA ILE A 99 7.46 13.93 16.33
C ILE A 99 8.67 13.09 16.72
N GLY A 100 9.86 13.56 16.32
CA GLY A 100 11.14 12.97 16.70
C GLY A 100 11.23 11.45 16.43
N ASN A 101 11.60 10.70 17.47
CA ASN A 101 11.85 9.25 17.37
C ASN A 101 10.62 8.43 16.96
N SER A 102 9.41 8.86 17.32
CA SER A 102 8.18 8.17 16.92
C SER A 102 7.95 8.28 15.41
N SER A 103 8.19 9.47 14.84
CA SER A 103 8.10 9.71 13.40
C SER A 103 9.13 8.86 12.63
N ALA A 104 10.37 8.78 13.13
CA ALA A 104 11.38 7.89 12.57
C ALA A 104 10.99 6.40 12.65
N ALA A 105 10.35 5.95 13.74
CA ALA A 105 9.86 4.58 13.86
C ALA A 105 8.74 4.27 12.84
N TYR A 106 7.85 5.22 12.57
CA TYR A 106 6.85 5.08 11.50
C TYR A 106 7.49 5.00 10.12
N ALA A 107 8.46 5.87 9.82
CA ALA A 107 9.20 5.82 8.56
C ALA A 107 9.89 4.45 8.38
N ARG A 108 10.57 3.94 9.41
CA ARG A 108 11.18 2.60 9.40
C ARG A 108 10.13 1.51 9.13
N SER A 109 8.98 1.59 9.81
CA SER A 109 7.90 0.63 9.59
C SER A 109 7.41 0.63 8.14
N ILE A 110 7.22 1.80 7.54
CA ILE A 110 6.67 1.91 6.18
C ILE A 110 7.71 1.50 5.13
N PHE A 111 8.93 2.03 5.20
CA PHE A 111 9.93 1.89 4.14
C PHE A 111 10.83 0.67 4.28
N GLU A 112 11.09 0.18 5.50
CA GLU A 112 11.97 -0.98 5.70
C GLU A 112 11.20 -2.27 5.98
N VAL A 113 10.13 -2.19 6.79
CA VAL A 113 9.34 -3.39 7.17
C VAL A 113 8.30 -3.71 6.11
N PHE A 114 7.42 -2.76 5.79
CA PHE A 114 6.40 -2.94 4.74
C PHE A 114 6.94 -2.72 3.34
N LYS A 115 8.09 -2.03 3.20
CA LYS A 115 8.77 -1.75 1.93
C LYS A 115 7.90 -0.98 0.93
N ALA A 116 7.03 -0.10 1.39
CA ALA A 116 6.30 0.78 0.48
C ALA A 116 7.25 1.76 -0.23
N ASP A 117 6.85 2.31 -1.37
CA ASP A 117 7.67 3.24 -2.15
C ASP A 117 7.37 4.70 -1.81
N ALA A 118 6.18 4.96 -1.27
CA ALA A 118 5.73 6.26 -0.78
C ALA A 118 4.75 6.09 0.38
N ALA A 119 4.56 7.16 1.15
CA ALA A 119 3.64 7.20 2.28
C ALA A 119 2.75 8.44 2.22
N THR A 120 1.52 8.33 2.73
CA THR A 120 0.76 9.51 3.14
C THR A 120 1.15 9.90 4.57
N VAL A 121 1.45 11.17 4.80
CA VAL A 121 1.82 11.70 6.13
C VAL A 121 0.88 12.83 6.54
N SER A 122 0.68 13.01 7.84
CA SER A 122 -0.09 14.12 8.40
C SER A 122 0.87 15.21 8.91
N PRO A 123 0.91 16.39 8.26
CA PRO A 123 1.87 17.44 8.59
C PRO A 123 1.44 18.30 9.79
N TYR A 124 0.36 17.93 10.50
CA TYR A 124 -0.28 18.78 11.51
C TYR A 124 0.68 19.21 12.63
N MET A 125 1.62 18.34 13.01
CA MET A 125 2.60 18.62 14.08
C MET A 125 3.83 19.39 13.58
N GLY A 126 3.85 19.83 12.31
CA GLY A 126 4.93 20.60 11.71
C GLY A 126 5.96 19.76 10.97
N HIS A 127 7.08 20.39 10.59
CA HIS A 127 8.13 19.80 9.75
C HIS A 127 8.65 18.44 10.24
N ASP A 128 8.82 18.30 11.55
CA ASP A 128 9.35 17.09 12.19
C ASP A 128 8.44 15.86 12.00
N SER A 129 7.16 16.08 11.68
CA SER A 129 6.22 14.99 11.35
C SER A 129 6.32 14.49 9.91
N VAL A 130 7.09 15.18 9.07
CA VAL A 130 7.28 14.87 7.66
C VAL A 130 8.73 14.48 7.37
N GLN A 131 9.71 15.22 7.89
CA GLN A 131 11.14 15.07 7.57
C GLN A 131 11.69 13.63 7.68
N PRO A 132 11.25 12.78 8.64
CA PRO A 132 11.78 11.42 8.74
C PRO A 132 11.32 10.45 7.64
N PHE A 133 10.31 10.80 6.85
CA PHE A 133 9.79 9.99 5.74
C PHE A 133 10.45 10.34 4.40
#